data_AF-A0A5J4V8A1-F1
#
_entry.id   AF-A0A5J4V8A1-F1
#
_cell.length_a   1.000
_cell.length_b   1.000
_cell.length_c   1.000
_cell.angle_alpha   90.00
_cell.angle_beta   90.00
_cell.angle_gamma   90.00
#
_symmetry.space_group_name_H-M   'P 1'
#
loop_
_entity.id
_entity.type
_entity.pdbx_description
1 polymer ?
#
loop_
_entity_poly.entity_id
_entity_poly.type
_entity_poly.pdbx_seq_one_letter_code
_entity_poly.pdbx_strand_id
1 'polypeptide(L)'
;MIQLKEWGAFVSEDKLWDLFAQMSEALHSLHSKNIIHRDLKPENVFLTKKMQVKLGDLGMARIEASSTGQQTKIGGTTEYQPPELLSEDEEEDSDDIQLNQRIQTKEADMFSLGVIFYEVIALKHPFAGKNGSVLKSKIIKCKPDPLPIHISEPLKEVVMSLLNKPYIELFFYLTYPSSYEIKLELYNKHPYPSLIRLLDHQDIEIVAYSILSILNILISGLCTTSSTSPHPHFQTMIECNGINQIYNMYKRSEINKYSKDLAAQCIGKLFMNKEIPDQEMKIEIISHLKQLLNNPEFEIRESARLTLILLSFNTSNKAEIEKDGFRIPEEEQEQLQVQDEEDN
;
A
#
# COMPACT_ATOMS: atom_id res chain seq x y z
N MET A 1 -18.56 -17.06 2.19
CA MET A 1 -18.94 -15.86 1.42
C MET A 1 -20.31 -16.04 0.74
N ILE A 2 -20.53 -17.18 0.06
CA ILE A 2 -21.84 -17.55 -0.54
C ILE A 2 -22.98 -17.46 0.49
N GLN A 3 -22.78 -17.97 1.71
CA GLN A 3 -23.77 -17.86 2.79
C GLN A 3 -24.12 -16.40 3.17
N LEU A 4 -23.20 -15.45 3.03
CA LEU A 4 -23.47 -14.03 3.32
C LEU A 4 -24.33 -13.39 2.21
N LYS A 5 -24.06 -13.75 0.94
CA LYS A 5 -24.91 -13.41 -0.21
C LYS A 5 -26.31 -14.02 -0.07
N GLU A 6 -26.40 -15.30 0.29
CA GLU A 6 -27.68 -16.02 0.46
C GLU A 6 -28.51 -15.48 1.64
N TRP A 7 -27.88 -14.95 2.68
CA TRP A 7 -28.58 -14.36 3.83
C TRP A 7 -29.01 -12.91 3.60
N GLY A 8 -28.62 -12.28 2.49
CA GLY A 8 -28.92 -10.87 2.21
C GLY A 8 -28.45 -9.91 3.32
N ALA A 9 -27.49 -10.37 4.13
CA ALA A 9 -27.10 -9.70 5.35
C ALA A 9 -25.96 -8.71 5.05
N PHE A 10 -26.21 -7.43 5.29
CA PHE A 10 -25.15 -6.42 5.24
C PHE A 10 -24.14 -6.71 6.34
N VAL A 11 -22.88 -6.89 5.93
CA VAL A 11 -21.75 -7.04 6.85
C VAL A 11 -21.34 -5.63 7.30
N SER A 12 -21.19 -5.43 8.61
CA SER A 12 -20.68 -4.15 9.13
C SER A 12 -19.28 -3.87 8.60
N GLU A 13 -18.95 -2.60 8.41
CA GLU A 13 -17.66 -2.23 7.82
C GLU A 13 -16.46 -2.75 8.62
N ASP A 14 -16.52 -2.72 9.96
CA ASP A 14 -15.48 -3.30 10.82
C ASP A 14 -15.21 -4.79 10.52
N LYS A 15 -16.29 -5.55 10.25
CA LYS A 15 -16.18 -6.97 9.90
C LYS A 15 -15.64 -7.15 8.49
N LEU A 16 -15.92 -6.21 7.58
CA LEU A 16 -15.31 -6.21 6.27
C LEU A 16 -13.80 -6.01 6.41
N TRP A 17 -13.35 -5.01 7.15
CA TRP A 17 -11.92 -4.82 7.41
C TRP A 17 -11.24 -6.05 8.03
N ASP A 18 -11.91 -6.70 9.00
CA ASP A 18 -11.37 -7.91 9.62
C ASP A 18 -11.31 -9.11 8.66
N LEU A 19 -12.30 -9.26 7.76
CA LEU A 19 -12.28 -10.29 6.72
C LEU A 19 -11.19 -10.02 5.68
N PHE A 20 -11.04 -8.78 5.28
CA PHE A 20 -10.02 -8.33 4.34
C PHE A 20 -8.62 -8.64 4.89
N ALA A 21 -8.34 -8.21 6.13
CA ALA A 21 -7.06 -8.44 6.79
C ALA A 21 -6.70 -9.94 6.86
N GLN A 22 -7.66 -10.79 7.24
CA GLN A 22 -7.42 -12.23 7.33
C GLN A 22 -7.18 -12.89 5.96
N MET A 23 -7.88 -12.44 4.90
CA MET A 23 -7.63 -12.93 3.55
C MET A 23 -6.26 -12.48 3.03
N SER A 24 -5.89 -11.22 3.26
CA SER A 24 -4.56 -10.70 2.90
C SER A 24 -3.45 -11.43 3.66
N GLU A 25 -3.62 -11.72 4.95
CA GLU A 25 -2.65 -12.49 5.74
C GLU A 25 -2.50 -13.93 5.21
N ALA A 26 -3.61 -14.56 4.85
CA ALA A 26 -3.58 -15.91 4.29
C ALA A 26 -2.86 -15.96 2.93
N LEU A 27 -3.14 -15.01 2.02
CA LEU A 27 -2.44 -14.88 0.74
C LEU A 27 -0.96 -14.57 0.94
N HIS A 28 -0.62 -13.65 1.84
CA HIS A 28 0.76 -13.34 2.20
C HIS A 28 1.52 -14.59 2.69
N SER A 29 0.87 -15.45 3.46
CA SER A 29 1.47 -16.72 3.92
C SER A 29 1.79 -17.69 2.78
N LEU A 30 0.99 -17.69 1.70
CA LEU A 30 1.25 -18.45 0.48
C LEU A 30 2.37 -17.80 -0.34
N HIS A 31 2.20 -16.51 -0.65
CA HIS A 31 3.10 -15.73 -1.50
C HIS A 31 4.53 -15.65 -0.94
N SER A 32 4.69 -15.53 0.39
CA SER A 32 6.00 -15.57 1.05
C SER A 32 6.74 -16.91 0.91
N LYS A 33 6.03 -17.98 0.55
CA LYS A 33 6.61 -19.29 0.19
C LYS A 33 6.70 -19.49 -1.33
N ASN A 34 6.54 -18.42 -2.10
CA ASN A 34 6.41 -18.42 -3.55
C ASN A 34 5.27 -19.31 -4.07
N ILE A 35 4.21 -19.51 -3.28
CA ILE A 35 3.03 -20.27 -3.70
C ILE A 35 1.96 -19.29 -4.20
N ILE A 36 1.48 -19.51 -5.42
CA ILE A 36 0.34 -18.78 -6.01
C ILE A 36 -0.89 -19.68 -5.91
N HIS A 37 -2.03 -19.16 -5.44
CA HIS A 37 -3.27 -19.92 -5.23
C HIS A 37 -3.92 -20.30 -6.56
N ARG A 38 -3.98 -19.37 -7.52
CA ARG A 38 -4.41 -19.54 -8.92
C ARG A 38 -5.91 -19.79 -9.18
N ASP A 39 -6.69 -20.16 -8.18
CA ASP A 39 -8.16 -20.27 -8.29
C ASP A 39 -8.86 -19.65 -7.07
N LEU A 40 -8.49 -18.41 -6.73
CA LEU A 40 -9.13 -17.72 -5.62
C LEU A 40 -10.52 -17.21 -6.02
N LYS A 41 -11.55 -17.69 -5.33
CA LYS A 41 -12.97 -17.36 -5.57
C LYS A 41 -13.79 -17.60 -4.31
N PRO A 42 -15.03 -17.06 -4.19
CA PRO A 42 -15.84 -17.17 -2.99
C PRO A 42 -16.08 -18.60 -2.48
N GLU A 43 -16.13 -19.58 -3.38
CA GLU A 43 -16.27 -21.02 -3.09
C GLU A 43 -15.06 -21.57 -2.31
N ASN A 44 -13.88 -21.00 -2.55
CA ASN A 44 -12.60 -21.43 -1.98
C ASN A 44 -12.22 -20.62 -0.72
N VAL A 45 -13.11 -19.71 -0.28
CA VAL A 45 -12.94 -18.89 0.94
C VAL A 45 -13.93 -19.34 2.02
N PHE A 46 -13.41 -20.10 2.97
CA PHE A 46 -14.21 -20.67 4.06
C PHE A 46 -14.23 -19.76 5.28
N LEU A 47 -15.39 -19.65 5.92
CA LEU A 47 -15.56 -18.95 7.18
C LEU A 47 -15.90 -19.95 8.28
N THR A 48 -15.16 -19.90 9.38
CA THR A 48 -15.52 -20.69 10.57
C THR A 48 -16.69 -20.05 11.30
N LYS A 49 -17.30 -20.79 12.25
CA LYS A 49 -18.34 -20.25 13.15
C LYS A 49 -17.87 -19.03 13.97
N LYS A 50 -16.55 -18.82 14.08
CA LYS A 50 -15.95 -17.68 14.77
C LYS A 50 -15.54 -16.55 13.80
N MET A 51 -16.05 -16.54 12.57
CA MET A 51 -15.70 -15.55 11.53
C MET A 51 -14.21 -15.54 11.16
N GLN A 52 -13.54 -16.69 11.29
CA GLN A 52 -12.15 -16.83 10.85
C GLN A 52 -12.10 -17.31 9.39
N VAL A 53 -11.28 -16.64 8.58
CA VAL A 53 -11.05 -17.00 7.17
C VAL A 53 -10.10 -18.20 7.07
N LYS A 54 -10.40 -19.12 6.15
CA LYS A 54 -9.49 -20.15 5.68
C LYS A 54 -9.57 -20.24 4.16
N LEU A 55 -8.43 -20.12 3.49
CA LEU A 55 -8.31 -20.44 2.07
C LEU A 55 -8.27 -21.96 1.90
N GLY A 56 -9.02 -22.48 0.94
CA GLY A 56 -9.02 -23.89 0.58
C GLY A 56 -8.90 -24.09 -0.93
N ASP A 57 -8.88 -25.35 -1.34
CA ASP A 57 -8.66 -25.78 -2.72
C ASP A 57 -7.36 -25.26 -3.36
N LEU A 58 -6.24 -25.82 -2.89
CA LEU A 58 -4.92 -25.61 -3.47
C LEU A 58 -4.64 -26.57 -4.66
N GLY A 59 -5.66 -27.19 -5.26
CA GLY A 59 -5.49 -28.13 -6.37
C GLY A 59 -4.84 -27.50 -7.62
N MET A 60 -5.02 -26.19 -7.77
CA MET A 60 -4.42 -25.37 -8.83
C MET A 60 -3.16 -24.62 -8.38
N ALA A 61 -2.82 -24.66 -7.09
CA ALA A 61 -1.73 -23.88 -6.54
C ALA A 61 -0.37 -24.33 -7.08
N ARG A 62 0.53 -23.38 -7.30
CA ARG A 62 1.88 -23.66 -7.82
C ARG A 62 2.94 -22.87 -7.09
N ILE A 63 4.13 -23.47 -7.00
CA ILE A 63 5.33 -22.77 -6.57
C ILE A 63 5.92 -22.07 -7.79
N GLU A 64 6.10 -20.76 -7.69
CA GLU A 64 6.82 -19.95 -8.67
C GLU A 64 8.31 -20.34 -8.63
N ALA A 65 8.76 -21.09 -9.65
CA ALA A 65 10.14 -21.54 -9.75
C ALA A 65 11.01 -20.46 -10.41
N SER A 66 12.08 -20.05 -9.73
CA SER A 66 12.92 -18.90 -10.07
C SER A 66 13.84 -19.04 -11.28
N SER A 67 13.77 -20.14 -12.07
CA SER A 67 14.79 -20.42 -13.09
C SER A 67 14.35 -21.11 -14.38
N THR A 68 13.06 -21.39 -14.56
CA THR A 68 12.57 -21.85 -15.86
C THR A 68 11.23 -21.21 -16.13
N GLY A 69 11.15 -20.36 -17.16
CA GLY A 69 9.91 -19.80 -17.70
C GLY A 69 8.99 -20.86 -18.28
N GLN A 70 8.65 -21.87 -17.48
CA GLN A 70 7.69 -22.91 -17.80
C GLN A 70 6.32 -22.25 -17.84
N GLN A 71 5.89 -21.98 -19.07
CA GLN A 71 4.55 -21.54 -19.42
C GLN A 71 3.56 -22.64 -19.00
N THR A 72 2.71 -22.36 -18.02
CA THR A 72 1.69 -23.31 -17.56
C THR A 72 0.33 -22.94 -18.13
N LYS A 73 -0.50 -23.95 -18.44
CA LYS A 73 -1.92 -23.75 -18.78
C LYS A 73 -2.56 -22.81 -17.75
N ILE A 74 -3.14 -21.70 -18.22
CA ILE A 74 -3.92 -20.79 -17.37
C ILE A 74 -5.07 -21.60 -16.79
N GLY A 75 -5.28 -21.45 -15.48
CA GLY A 75 -6.29 -22.21 -14.75
C GLY A 75 -7.14 -21.28 -13.89
N GLY A 76 -8.21 -21.84 -13.32
CA GLY A 76 -9.13 -21.13 -12.46
C GLY A 76 -10.38 -20.63 -13.19
N THR A 77 -11.16 -19.81 -12.50
CA THR A 77 -12.48 -19.36 -12.94
C THR A 77 -12.41 -17.99 -13.61
N THR A 78 -12.77 -17.89 -14.89
CA THR A 78 -12.63 -16.69 -15.76
C THR A 78 -13.12 -15.39 -15.10
N GLU A 79 -14.21 -15.44 -14.35
CA GLU A 79 -14.83 -14.26 -13.73
C GLU A 79 -13.94 -13.59 -12.68
N TYR A 80 -13.04 -14.36 -12.06
CA TYR A 80 -12.12 -13.88 -11.01
C TYR A 80 -10.69 -13.67 -11.53
N GLN A 81 -10.45 -13.92 -12.82
CA GLN A 81 -9.14 -13.75 -13.43
C GLN A 81 -8.87 -12.28 -13.77
N PRO A 82 -7.63 -11.81 -13.59
CA PRO A 82 -7.25 -10.45 -13.96
C PRO A 82 -7.15 -10.28 -15.49
N PRO A 83 -7.18 -9.03 -15.99
CA PRO A 83 -7.17 -8.72 -17.41
C PRO A 83 -5.98 -9.32 -18.18
N GLU A 84 -4.80 -9.40 -17.58
CA GLU A 84 -3.59 -9.94 -18.22
C GLU A 84 -3.66 -11.44 -18.54
N LEU A 85 -4.63 -12.17 -17.95
CA LEU A 85 -4.87 -13.58 -18.25
C LEU A 85 -5.92 -13.79 -19.36
N LEU A 86 -6.60 -12.73 -19.80
CA LEU A 86 -7.74 -12.80 -20.72
C LEU A 86 -7.45 -12.14 -22.07
N SER A 87 -8.09 -12.60 -23.14
CA SER A 87 -8.18 -11.87 -24.43
C SER A 87 -9.61 -11.83 -24.97
N GLU A 88 -9.90 -10.83 -25.80
CA GLU A 88 -11.21 -10.70 -26.44
C GLU A 88 -11.45 -11.79 -27.51
N ASP A 89 -10.39 -12.33 -28.12
CA ASP A 89 -10.46 -13.27 -29.25
C ASP A 89 -10.50 -14.76 -28.85
N GLU A 90 -10.35 -15.10 -27.57
CA GLU A 90 -10.36 -16.49 -27.08
C GLU A 90 -11.76 -16.92 -26.61
N GLU A 91 -12.31 -17.98 -27.21
CA GLU A 91 -13.54 -18.65 -26.75
C GLU A 91 -13.25 -19.56 -25.54
N GLU A 92 -14.21 -19.71 -24.62
CA GLU A 92 -14.05 -20.46 -23.36
C GLU A 92 -13.82 -21.98 -23.57
N ASP A 93 -14.18 -22.51 -24.74
CA ASP A 93 -14.20 -23.95 -25.03
C ASP A 93 -13.13 -24.42 -26.04
N SER A 94 -12.17 -23.58 -26.43
CA SER A 94 -11.09 -24.03 -27.32
C SER A 94 -10.03 -24.80 -26.52
N ASP A 95 -10.07 -26.14 -26.59
CA ASP A 95 -9.04 -27.05 -26.04
C ASP A 95 -7.63 -26.73 -26.56
N ASP A 96 -7.53 -26.04 -27.70
CA ASP A 96 -6.32 -25.43 -28.22
C ASP A 96 -6.10 -24.04 -27.60
N ILE A 97 -5.80 -24.00 -26.30
CA ILE A 97 -5.11 -22.85 -25.72
C ILE A 97 -3.73 -22.85 -26.35
N GLN A 98 -3.58 -22.18 -27.50
CA GLN A 98 -2.27 -21.74 -27.96
C GLN A 98 -1.62 -21.08 -26.75
N LEU A 99 -0.43 -21.57 -26.37
CA LEU A 99 0.40 -21.05 -25.28
C LEU A 99 0.79 -19.59 -25.60
N ASN A 100 -0.19 -18.69 -25.55
CA ASN A 100 0.03 -17.28 -25.44
C ASN A 100 0.75 -17.10 -24.10
N GLN A 101 1.81 -16.30 -24.13
CA GLN A 101 2.88 -16.16 -23.14
C GLN A 101 2.42 -15.55 -21.79
N ARG A 102 1.21 -15.87 -21.33
CA ARG A 102 0.59 -15.33 -20.12
C ARG A 102 1.04 -16.15 -18.91
N ILE A 103 1.50 -15.45 -17.90
CA ILE A 103 1.99 -16.02 -16.65
C ILE A 103 1.02 -15.60 -15.56
N GLN A 104 0.49 -16.58 -14.83
CA GLN A 104 -0.30 -16.31 -13.64
C GLN A 104 0.66 -16.04 -12.48
N THR A 105 0.60 -14.84 -11.93
CA THR A 105 1.51 -14.35 -10.89
C THR A 105 0.78 -14.22 -9.53
N LYS A 106 1.50 -13.82 -8.48
CA LYS A 106 0.92 -13.54 -7.15
C LYS A 106 -0.14 -12.44 -7.21
N GLU A 107 0.06 -11.47 -8.10
CA GLU A 107 -0.84 -10.34 -8.29
C GLU A 107 -2.19 -10.76 -8.87
N ALA A 108 -2.24 -11.89 -9.60
CA ALA A 108 -3.50 -12.46 -10.05
C ALA A 108 -4.40 -12.88 -8.88
N ASP A 109 -3.83 -13.44 -7.79
CA ASP A 109 -4.60 -13.75 -6.58
C ASP A 109 -5.11 -12.47 -5.89
N MET A 110 -4.35 -11.37 -5.97
CA MET A 110 -4.74 -10.08 -5.39
C MET A 110 -5.91 -9.44 -6.15
N PHE A 111 -5.93 -9.54 -7.47
CA PHE A 111 -7.10 -9.14 -8.27
C PHE A 111 -8.33 -9.95 -7.88
N SER A 112 -8.20 -11.28 -7.78
CA SER A 112 -9.29 -12.15 -7.35
C SER A 112 -9.80 -11.78 -5.94
N LEU A 113 -8.91 -11.40 -5.01
CA LEU A 113 -9.30 -10.86 -3.70
C LEU A 113 -10.16 -9.60 -3.85
N GLY A 114 -9.77 -8.66 -4.73
CA GLY A 114 -10.55 -7.46 -5.02
C GLY A 114 -11.94 -7.76 -5.53
N VAL A 115 -12.06 -8.73 -6.45
CA VAL A 115 -13.35 -9.17 -6.99
C VAL A 115 -14.22 -9.74 -5.87
N ILE A 116 -13.67 -10.67 -5.09
CA ILE A 116 -14.37 -11.29 -3.96
C ILE A 116 -14.87 -10.23 -2.97
N PHE A 117 -14.03 -9.24 -2.64
CA PHE A 117 -14.38 -8.24 -1.64
C PHE A 117 -15.42 -7.24 -2.14
N TYR A 118 -15.33 -6.85 -3.42
CA TYR A 118 -16.39 -6.10 -4.09
C TYR A 118 -17.72 -6.85 -3.99
N GLU A 119 -17.71 -8.14 -4.27
CA GLU A 119 -18.92 -8.95 -4.24
C GLU A 119 -19.56 -9.08 -2.87
N VAL A 120 -18.76 -9.12 -1.79
CA VAL A 120 -19.32 -9.11 -0.42
C VAL A 120 -20.03 -7.81 -0.13
N ILE A 121 -19.47 -6.69 -0.59
CA ILE A 121 -20.01 -5.36 -0.37
C ILE A 121 -21.27 -5.11 -1.21
N ALA A 122 -21.15 -5.33 -2.52
CA ALA A 122 -22.18 -4.97 -3.49
C ALA A 122 -23.22 -6.07 -3.72
N LEU A 123 -22.96 -7.29 -3.22
CA LEU A 123 -23.72 -8.51 -3.50
C LEU A 123 -23.83 -8.81 -5.01
N LYS A 124 -22.96 -8.20 -5.82
CA LYS A 124 -22.94 -8.25 -7.27
C LYS A 124 -21.49 -8.26 -7.75
N HIS A 125 -21.22 -8.97 -8.84
CA HIS A 125 -19.90 -8.99 -9.48
C HIS A 125 -19.50 -7.58 -10.00
N PRO A 126 -18.26 -7.11 -9.77
CA PRO A 126 -17.81 -5.77 -10.21
C PRO A 126 -17.96 -5.56 -11.72
N PHE A 127 -17.73 -6.62 -12.49
CA PHE A 127 -17.78 -6.58 -13.95
C PHE A 127 -19.03 -7.22 -14.53
N ALA A 128 -20.11 -7.33 -13.75
CA ALA A 128 -21.34 -7.97 -14.20
C ALA A 128 -21.84 -7.41 -15.55
N GLY A 129 -22.17 -8.32 -16.46
CA GLY A 129 -22.63 -8.04 -17.82
C GLY A 129 -23.88 -8.83 -18.17
N LYS A 130 -24.43 -8.62 -19.38
CA LYS A 130 -25.60 -9.37 -19.86
C LYS A 130 -25.29 -10.84 -20.15
N ASN A 131 -24.01 -11.17 -20.36
CA ASN A 131 -23.47 -12.50 -20.63
C ASN A 131 -21.95 -12.53 -20.32
N GLY A 132 -21.33 -13.72 -20.41
CA GLY A 132 -19.90 -13.92 -20.14
C GLY A 132 -18.97 -13.07 -21.00
N SER A 133 -19.28 -12.89 -22.29
CA SER A 133 -18.48 -12.04 -23.20
C SER A 133 -18.45 -10.57 -22.76
N VAL A 134 -19.60 -10.01 -22.33
CA VAL A 134 -19.66 -8.64 -21.81
C VAL A 134 -18.89 -8.50 -20.50
N LEU A 135 -18.98 -9.50 -19.61
CA LEU A 135 -18.21 -9.54 -18.37
C LEU A 135 -16.70 -9.58 -18.65
N LYS A 136 -16.25 -10.49 -19.53
CA LYS A 136 -14.86 -10.62 -19.95
C LYS A 136 -14.31 -9.31 -20.53
N SER A 137 -15.07 -8.67 -21.43
CA SER A 137 -14.65 -7.38 -22.00
C SER A 137 -14.57 -6.25 -20.95
N LYS A 138 -15.46 -6.26 -19.95
CA LYS A 138 -15.38 -5.31 -18.82
C LYS A 138 -14.15 -5.55 -17.93
N ILE A 139 -13.78 -6.81 -17.66
CA ILE A 139 -12.55 -7.17 -16.93
C ILE A 139 -11.33 -6.70 -17.71
N ILE A 140 -11.22 -7.05 -19.00
CA ILE A 140 -10.09 -6.66 -19.87
C ILE A 140 -9.92 -5.14 -19.90
N LYS A 141 -11.03 -4.39 -19.93
CA LYS A 141 -11.04 -2.92 -19.94
C LYS A 141 -10.84 -2.29 -18.55
N CYS A 142 -10.76 -3.08 -17.48
CA CYS A 142 -10.69 -2.61 -16.09
C CYS A 142 -11.80 -1.59 -15.76
N LYS A 143 -13.06 -1.91 -16.11
CA LYS A 143 -14.21 -1.04 -15.86
C LYS A 143 -15.20 -1.67 -14.87
N PRO A 144 -14.87 -1.71 -13.57
CA PRO A 144 -15.81 -2.16 -12.55
C PRO A 144 -16.98 -1.17 -12.40
N ASP A 145 -18.16 -1.68 -12.08
CA ASP A 145 -19.30 -0.86 -11.64
C ASP A 145 -18.95 -0.18 -10.30
N PRO A 146 -19.44 1.02 -9.98
CA PRO A 146 -19.12 1.70 -8.72
C PRO A 146 -19.68 0.94 -7.50
N LEU A 147 -18.94 0.96 -6.39
CA LEU A 147 -19.41 0.41 -5.12
C LEU A 147 -20.57 1.23 -4.52
N PRO A 148 -21.46 0.60 -3.73
CA PRO A 148 -22.58 1.29 -3.08
C PRO A 148 -22.16 2.47 -2.19
N ILE A 149 -23.03 3.48 -2.08
CA ILE A 149 -22.77 4.73 -1.33
C ILE A 149 -22.66 4.49 0.19
N HIS A 150 -23.22 3.40 0.71
CA HIS A 150 -23.30 3.13 2.16
C HIS A 150 -21.99 2.63 2.80
N ILE A 151 -20.94 2.43 2.01
CA ILE A 151 -19.61 2.06 2.47
C ILE A 151 -18.71 3.29 2.45
N SER A 152 -17.78 3.36 3.40
CA SER A 152 -16.79 4.43 3.43
C SER A 152 -15.97 4.49 2.13
N GLU A 153 -15.64 5.69 1.70
CA GLU A 153 -14.65 5.91 0.65
C GLU A 153 -13.33 5.14 0.86
N PRO A 154 -12.78 5.06 2.08
CA PRO A 154 -11.62 4.21 2.40
C PRO A 154 -11.68 2.79 1.85
N LEU A 155 -12.77 2.09 2.16
CA LEU A 155 -12.91 0.70 1.76
C LEU A 155 -13.18 0.58 0.27
N LYS A 156 -13.85 1.59 -0.33
CA LYS A 156 -14.00 1.65 -1.79
C LYS A 156 -12.66 1.78 -2.50
N GLU A 157 -11.80 2.69 -2.05
CA GLU A 157 -10.48 2.90 -2.65
C GLU A 157 -9.65 1.60 -2.64
N VAL A 158 -9.64 0.88 -1.50
CA VAL A 158 -8.92 -0.40 -1.39
C VAL A 158 -9.47 -1.46 -2.33
N VAL A 159 -10.78 -1.65 -2.35
CA VAL A 159 -11.38 -2.69 -3.18
C VAL A 159 -11.24 -2.34 -4.66
N MET A 160 -11.43 -1.08 -5.04
CA MET A 160 -11.35 -0.64 -6.43
C MET A 160 -9.90 -0.59 -6.94
N SER A 161 -8.91 -0.33 -6.08
CA SER A 161 -7.49 -0.40 -6.45
C SER A 161 -7.06 -1.83 -6.82
N LEU A 162 -7.52 -2.84 -6.07
CA LEU A 162 -7.30 -4.26 -6.42
C LEU A 162 -7.89 -4.65 -7.79
N LEU A 163 -8.85 -3.89 -8.31
CA LEU A 163 -9.55 -4.16 -9.56
C LEU A 163 -9.00 -3.40 -10.78
N ASN A 164 -7.95 -2.59 -10.62
CA ASN A 164 -7.48 -1.68 -11.67
C ASN A 164 -6.12 -2.01 -12.33
N LYS A 165 -5.30 -2.95 -11.81
CA LYS A 165 -4.14 -3.66 -12.43
C LYS A 165 -3.26 -4.34 -11.35
N PRO A 166 -2.26 -5.19 -11.67
CA PRO A 166 -1.63 -6.11 -10.70
C PRO A 166 -0.79 -5.37 -9.64
N TYR A 167 -1.09 -5.59 -8.35
CA TYR A 167 -0.54 -4.77 -7.26
C TYR A 167 0.14 -5.51 -6.12
N ILE A 168 1.43 -5.18 -5.99
CA ILE A 168 2.23 -5.12 -4.76
C ILE A 168 1.89 -3.84 -3.94
N GLU A 169 1.00 -2.97 -4.45
CA GLU A 169 0.66 -1.63 -3.91
C GLU A 169 -0.45 -1.56 -2.85
N LEU A 170 -0.94 -2.70 -2.34
CA LEU A 170 -2.10 -2.68 -1.44
C LEU A 170 -1.88 -1.84 -0.16
N PHE A 171 -0.65 -1.81 0.38
CA PHE A 171 -0.29 -0.95 1.50
C PHE A 171 -0.11 0.53 1.11
N PHE A 172 0.28 0.80 -0.13
CA PHE A 172 0.36 2.17 -0.66
C PHE A 172 -1.03 2.80 -0.72
N TYR A 173 -2.00 2.13 -1.35
CA TYR A 173 -3.38 2.62 -1.48
C TYR A 173 -4.10 2.84 -0.14
N LEU A 174 -3.80 2.02 0.87
CA LEU A 174 -4.30 2.20 2.24
C LEU A 174 -3.78 3.48 2.92
N THR A 175 -2.66 4.03 2.44
CA THR A 175 -1.95 5.14 3.08
C THR A 175 -1.89 6.41 2.23
N TYR A 176 -2.26 6.32 0.94
CA TYR A 176 -2.35 7.41 -0.03
C TYR A 176 -3.21 6.99 -1.24
N PRO A 177 -4.25 7.72 -1.69
CA PRO A 177 -4.71 9.06 -1.27
C PRO A 177 -5.76 9.02 -0.14
N SER A 178 -5.59 8.13 0.84
CA SER A 178 -6.56 7.94 1.93
C SER A 178 -6.64 9.16 2.88
N SER A 179 -7.84 9.47 3.40
CA SER A 179 -8.08 10.52 4.41
C SER A 179 -7.33 10.26 5.72
N TYR A 180 -7.17 11.29 6.56
CA TYR A 180 -6.47 11.19 7.85
C TYR A 180 -7.11 10.16 8.78
N GLU A 181 -8.44 10.05 8.77
CA GLU A 181 -9.20 9.08 9.56
C GLU A 181 -8.80 7.64 9.23
N ILE A 182 -8.54 7.35 7.95
CA ILE A 182 -8.12 6.02 7.47
C ILE A 182 -6.74 5.68 7.98
N LYS A 183 -5.82 6.64 7.91
CA LYS A 183 -4.45 6.43 8.37
C LYS A 183 -4.39 6.23 9.88
N LEU A 184 -5.26 6.92 10.64
CA LEU A 184 -5.44 6.71 12.08
C LEU A 184 -6.06 5.34 12.39
N GLU A 185 -7.05 4.89 11.62
CA GLU A 185 -7.65 3.57 11.81
C GLU A 185 -6.68 2.44 11.42
N LEU A 186 -5.88 2.65 10.38
CA LEU A 186 -4.80 1.74 10.02
C LEU A 186 -3.76 1.65 11.14
N TYR A 187 -3.43 2.76 11.80
CA TYR A 187 -2.56 2.75 12.98
C TYR A 187 -3.13 1.90 14.12
N ASN A 188 -4.45 1.95 14.36
CA ASN A 188 -5.13 1.12 15.36
C ASN A 188 -5.01 -0.39 15.09
N LYS A 189 -4.69 -0.80 13.85
CA LYS A 189 -4.40 -2.20 13.49
C LYS A 189 -2.93 -2.61 13.73
N HIS A 190 -2.12 -1.76 14.36
CA HIS A 190 -0.71 -1.99 14.68
C HIS A 190 0.16 -2.41 13.48
N PRO A 191 0.24 -1.60 12.40
CA PRO A 191 0.84 -1.99 11.13
C PRO A 191 2.37 -1.97 11.15
N TYR A 192 2.98 -1.22 12.08
CA TYR A 192 4.41 -0.95 12.09
C TYR A 192 5.30 -2.20 12.14
N PRO A 193 5.10 -3.20 13.03
CA PRO A 193 5.96 -4.38 13.05
C PRO A 193 6.05 -5.11 11.71
N SER A 194 4.92 -5.21 10.99
CA SER A 194 4.87 -5.85 9.67
C SER A 194 5.57 -5.02 8.61
N LEU A 195 5.29 -3.72 8.54
CA LEU A 195 5.92 -2.79 7.58
C LEU A 195 7.43 -2.69 7.81
N ILE A 196 7.86 -2.64 9.08
CA ILE A 196 9.28 -2.59 9.44
C ILE A 196 10.03 -3.84 8.99
N ARG A 197 9.42 -5.03 9.09
CA ARG A 197 10.03 -6.27 8.61
C ARG A 197 10.27 -6.25 7.09
N LEU A 198 9.40 -5.57 6.33
CA LEU A 198 9.52 -5.48 4.88
C LEU A 198 10.66 -4.53 4.42
N LEU A 199 11.22 -3.71 5.30
CA LEU A 199 12.34 -2.82 4.96
C LEU A 199 13.66 -3.55 4.69
N ASP A 200 13.78 -4.81 5.12
CA ASP A 200 14.94 -5.68 4.84
C ASP A 200 14.72 -6.59 3.61
N HIS A 201 13.65 -6.35 2.84
CA HIS A 201 13.35 -7.16 1.67
C HIS A 201 14.37 -6.95 0.54
N GLN A 202 14.63 -8.00 -0.26
CA GLN A 202 15.56 -7.94 -1.40
C GLN A 202 14.99 -7.15 -2.59
N ASP A 203 13.67 -7.18 -2.73
CA ASP A 203 12.93 -6.39 -3.71
C ASP A 203 12.84 -4.92 -3.26
N ILE A 204 13.42 -4.03 -4.06
CA ILE A 204 13.49 -2.59 -3.77
C ILE A 204 12.12 -1.90 -3.86
N GLU A 205 11.18 -2.44 -4.64
CA GLU A 205 9.83 -1.88 -4.74
C GLU A 205 9.04 -2.17 -3.47
N ILE A 206 9.14 -3.39 -2.92
CA ILE A 206 8.55 -3.73 -1.62
C ILE A 206 9.08 -2.82 -0.52
N VAL A 207 10.39 -2.54 -0.52
CA VAL A 207 10.98 -1.60 0.44
C VAL A 207 10.44 -0.19 0.25
N ALA A 208 10.32 0.29 -1.00
CA ALA A 208 9.80 1.61 -1.34
C ALA A 208 8.35 1.80 -0.87
N TYR A 209 7.47 0.84 -1.15
CA TYR A 209 6.09 0.90 -0.70
C TYR A 209 5.99 0.84 0.83
N SER A 210 6.82 0.01 1.48
CA SER A 210 6.82 -0.12 2.93
C SER A 210 7.23 1.18 3.63
N ILE A 211 8.30 1.84 3.17
CA ILE A 211 8.73 3.10 3.77
C ILE A 211 7.76 4.25 3.48
N LEU A 212 7.14 4.27 2.30
CA LEU A 212 6.10 5.24 1.96
C LEU A 212 4.87 5.08 2.86
N SER A 213 4.41 3.85 3.07
CA SER A 213 3.30 3.57 4.00
C SER A 213 3.64 3.99 5.43
N ILE A 214 4.87 3.72 5.89
CA ILE A 214 5.33 4.18 7.21
C ILE A 214 5.25 5.71 7.30
N LEU A 215 5.77 6.43 6.30
CA LEU A 215 5.76 7.90 6.29
C LEU A 215 4.35 8.45 6.38
N ASN A 216 3.43 7.89 5.57
CA ASN A 216 2.04 8.31 5.54
C ASN A 216 1.33 8.14 6.89
N ILE A 217 1.56 7.03 7.59
CA ILE A 217 1.00 6.77 8.93
C ILE A 217 1.64 7.70 9.98
N LEU A 218 2.92 8.03 9.83
CA LEU A 218 3.56 9.02 10.70
C LEU A 218 2.95 10.41 10.52
N ILE A 219 2.75 10.85 9.28
CA ILE A 219 2.13 12.15 8.97
C ILE A 219 0.75 12.27 9.61
N SER A 220 -0.08 11.22 9.60
CA SER A 220 -1.38 11.29 10.29
C SER A 220 -1.26 11.44 11.80
N GLY A 221 -0.24 10.85 12.42
CA GLY A 221 0.03 11.05 13.85
C GLY A 221 0.48 12.48 14.18
N LEU A 222 1.17 13.16 13.26
CA LEU A 222 1.55 14.57 13.47
C LEU A 222 0.32 15.49 13.59
N CYS A 223 -0.75 15.20 12.87
CA CYS A 223 -2.00 15.97 12.93
C CYS A 223 -2.72 15.85 14.29
N THR A 224 -2.35 14.89 15.14
CA THR A 224 -3.00 14.65 16.44
C THR A 224 -2.16 15.13 17.63
N THR A 225 -1.03 15.82 17.40
CA THR A 225 -0.12 16.27 18.46
C THR A 225 0.34 17.72 18.24
N SER A 226 0.76 18.41 19.30
CA SER A 226 1.37 19.74 19.14
C SER A 226 2.82 19.61 18.66
N SER A 227 3.33 20.63 17.95
CA SER A 227 4.73 20.68 17.49
C SER A 227 5.76 20.64 18.64
N THR A 228 5.33 20.98 19.85
CA THR A 228 6.12 20.96 21.09
C THR A 228 6.01 19.65 21.85
N SER A 229 5.20 18.69 21.39
CA SER A 229 5.07 17.37 22.01
C SER A 229 5.84 16.31 21.20
N PRO A 230 6.25 15.19 21.82
CA PRO A 230 6.76 14.04 21.08
C PRO A 230 5.77 13.54 20.02
N HIS A 231 6.27 12.91 18.96
CA HIS A 231 5.41 12.23 17.99
C HIS A 231 4.61 11.11 18.69
N PRO A 232 3.28 11.00 18.48
CA PRO A 232 2.45 10.00 19.18
C PRO A 232 2.81 8.55 18.87
N HIS A 233 3.42 8.28 17.72
CA HIS A 233 3.82 6.94 17.29
C HIS A 233 5.26 6.61 17.69
N PHE A 234 5.98 7.54 18.34
CA PHE A 234 7.39 7.37 18.69
C PHE A 234 7.63 6.11 19.54
N GLN A 235 6.80 5.92 20.56
CA GLN A 235 6.92 4.77 21.47
C GLN A 235 6.70 3.44 20.74
N THR A 236 5.66 3.36 19.91
CA THR A 236 5.36 2.18 19.08
C THR A 236 6.51 1.84 18.13
N MET A 237 7.15 2.86 17.54
CA MET A 237 8.32 2.67 16.66
C MET A 237 9.58 2.22 17.41
N ILE A 238 9.74 2.59 18.68
CA ILE A 238 10.81 2.05 19.54
C ILE A 238 10.56 0.57 19.82
N GLU A 239 9.32 0.21 20.19
CA GLU A 239 8.95 -1.16 20.57
C GLU A 239 9.15 -2.18 19.44
N CYS A 240 8.97 -1.77 18.18
CA CYS A 240 9.20 -2.64 17.02
C CYS A 240 10.60 -2.49 16.39
N ASN A 241 11.54 -1.81 17.06
CA ASN A 241 12.87 -1.49 16.53
C ASN A 241 12.82 -0.73 15.18
N GLY A 242 11.74 0.01 14.93
CA GLY A 242 11.45 0.61 13.64
C GLY A 242 12.44 1.70 13.23
N ILE A 243 12.90 2.53 14.18
CA ILE A 243 13.87 3.61 13.90
C ILE A 243 15.17 3.03 13.34
N ASN A 244 15.72 2.01 14.00
CA ASN A 244 16.97 1.38 13.56
C ASN A 244 16.79 0.67 12.23
N GLN A 245 15.65 0.01 11.99
CA GLN A 245 15.40 -0.66 10.71
C GLN A 245 15.22 0.30 9.54
N ILE A 246 14.57 1.45 9.76
CA ILE A 246 14.50 2.52 8.75
C ILE A 246 15.90 3.04 8.43
N TYR A 247 16.73 3.26 9.44
CA TYR A 247 18.10 3.72 9.23
C TYR A 247 18.99 2.66 8.55
N ASN A 248 18.89 1.40 8.94
CA ASN A 248 19.58 0.30 8.26
C ASN A 248 19.19 0.24 6.77
N MET A 249 17.90 0.38 6.47
CA MET A 249 17.40 0.46 5.10
C MET A 249 18.00 1.65 4.34
N TYR A 250 18.02 2.83 4.97
CA TYR A 250 18.64 4.03 4.39
C TYR A 250 20.12 3.83 4.01
N LYS A 251 20.87 3.05 4.79
CA LYS A 251 22.30 2.78 4.55
C LYS A 251 22.57 1.78 3.43
N ARG A 252 21.58 0.99 3.00
CA ARG A 252 21.72 0.02 1.91
C ARG A 252 22.07 0.72 0.59
N SER A 253 23.04 0.18 -0.13
CA SER A 253 23.58 0.78 -1.36
C SER A 253 22.62 0.68 -2.55
N GLU A 254 21.81 -0.37 -2.58
CA GLU A 254 20.87 -0.74 -3.64
C GLU A 254 19.54 0.01 -3.56
N ILE A 255 19.27 0.67 -2.43
CA ILE A 255 18.02 1.42 -2.24
C ILE A 255 18.07 2.72 -3.05
N ASN A 256 16.99 2.96 -3.79
CA ASN A 256 16.84 4.13 -4.65
C ASN A 256 16.75 5.44 -3.85
N LYS A 257 17.02 6.56 -4.52
CA LYS A 257 16.99 7.90 -3.91
C LYS A 257 15.65 8.18 -3.22
N TYR A 258 14.54 7.97 -3.92
CA TYR A 258 13.20 8.24 -3.40
C TYR A 258 12.95 7.57 -2.03
N SER A 259 13.29 6.30 -1.88
CA SER A 259 13.11 5.57 -0.62
C SER A 259 14.03 6.10 0.50
N LYS A 260 15.23 6.58 0.16
CA LYS A 260 16.13 7.25 1.13
C LYS A 260 15.58 8.60 1.57
N ASP A 261 15.02 9.37 0.65
CA ASP A 261 14.35 10.64 0.94
C ASP A 261 13.19 10.41 1.93
N LEU A 262 12.38 9.38 1.71
CA LEU A 262 11.28 8.98 2.61
C LEU A 262 11.77 8.51 3.98
N ALA A 263 12.86 7.72 4.02
CA ALA A 263 13.44 7.25 5.28
C ALA A 263 13.97 8.40 6.15
N ALA A 264 14.66 9.36 5.53
CA ALA A 264 15.15 10.56 6.22
C ALA A 264 13.99 11.39 6.81
N GLN A 265 12.88 11.53 6.06
CA GLN A 265 11.68 12.19 6.55
C GLN A 265 11.02 11.40 7.71
N CYS A 266 10.94 10.07 7.63
CA CYS A 266 10.40 9.25 8.72
C CYS A 266 11.19 9.45 10.02
N ILE A 267 12.51 9.33 9.96
CA ILE A 267 13.39 9.51 11.12
C ILE A 267 13.26 10.93 11.67
N GLY A 268 13.32 11.95 10.81
CA GLY A 268 13.22 13.34 11.22
C GLY A 268 11.89 13.67 11.92
N LYS A 269 10.76 13.17 11.38
CA LYS A 269 9.43 13.36 11.97
C LYS A 269 9.29 12.62 13.30
N LEU A 270 9.81 11.40 13.42
CA LEU A 270 9.80 10.64 14.68
C LEU A 270 10.54 11.38 15.80
N PHE A 271 11.69 11.96 15.49
CA PHE A 271 12.48 12.76 16.43
C PHE A 271 12.02 14.23 16.53
N MET A 272 10.78 14.56 16.16
CA MET A 272 10.23 15.89 16.45
C MET A 272 10.36 16.22 17.94
N ASN A 273 10.88 17.40 18.24
CA ASN A 273 11.17 17.85 19.60
C ASN A 273 11.93 16.83 20.50
N LYS A 274 12.67 15.89 19.90
CA LYS A 274 13.52 14.90 20.59
C LYS A 274 14.89 14.88 19.96
N GLU A 275 15.92 14.64 20.77
CA GLU A 275 17.27 14.47 20.24
C GLU A 275 17.36 13.15 19.45
N ILE A 276 17.99 13.19 18.28
CA ILE A 276 18.49 11.97 17.61
C ILE A 276 19.73 11.52 18.41
N PRO A 277 19.69 10.39 19.14
CA PRO A 277 20.78 10.04 20.06
C PRO A 277 22.05 9.57 19.34
N ASP A 278 21.88 8.86 18.22
CA ASP A 278 23.00 8.39 17.40
C ASP A 278 23.59 9.54 16.57
N GLN A 279 24.88 9.80 16.74
CA GLN A 279 25.55 10.95 16.12
C GLN A 279 25.76 10.77 14.62
N GLU A 280 26.02 9.55 14.15
CA GLU A 280 26.19 9.27 12.72
C GLU A 280 24.86 9.48 12.00
N MET A 281 23.78 8.88 12.53
CA MET A 281 22.41 9.05 12.03
C MET A 281 22.01 10.53 12.04
N LYS A 282 22.29 11.26 13.12
CA LYS A 282 21.97 12.70 13.22
C LYS A 282 22.62 13.49 12.08
N ILE A 283 23.93 13.31 11.88
CA ILE A 283 24.69 14.03 10.84
C ILE A 283 24.16 13.66 9.45
N GLU A 284 24.00 12.38 9.17
CA GLU A 284 23.59 11.90 7.84
C GLU A 284 22.15 12.32 7.49
N ILE A 285 21.20 12.14 8.40
CA ILE A 285 19.79 12.48 8.16
C ILE A 285 19.61 13.99 8.04
N ILE A 286 20.24 14.80 8.89
CA ILE A 286 20.14 16.27 8.79
C ILE A 286 20.80 16.76 7.49
N SER A 287 21.98 16.24 7.15
CA SER A 287 22.66 16.59 5.88
C SER A 287 21.80 16.25 4.67
N HIS A 288 21.19 15.06 4.66
CA HIS A 288 20.30 14.63 3.59
C HIS A 288 19.06 15.52 3.49
N LEU A 289 18.39 15.83 4.60
CA LEU A 289 17.23 16.73 4.62
C LEU A 289 17.58 18.14 4.11
N LYS A 290 18.77 18.67 4.43
CA LYS A 290 19.25 19.94 3.86
C LYS A 290 19.40 19.87 2.33
N GLN A 291 19.91 18.75 1.80
CA GLN A 291 20.05 18.57 0.35
C GLN A 291 18.70 18.54 -0.36
N LEU A 292 17.67 17.98 0.28
CA LEU A 292 16.31 17.93 -0.28
C LEU A 292 15.67 19.31 -0.48
N LEU A 293 16.16 20.37 0.17
CA LEU A 293 15.68 21.74 -0.07
C LEU A 293 16.01 22.25 -1.48
N ASN A 294 16.95 21.62 -2.19
CA ASN A 294 17.25 21.94 -3.58
C ASN A 294 16.51 21.03 -4.58
N ASN A 295 15.55 20.21 -4.12
CA ASN A 295 14.80 19.32 -5.01
C ASN A 295 13.90 20.14 -5.96
N PRO A 296 13.80 19.78 -7.26
CA PRO A 296 12.87 20.47 -8.17
C PRO A 296 11.39 20.31 -7.77
N GLU A 297 11.02 19.22 -7.10
CA GLU A 297 9.64 18.94 -6.67
C GLU A 297 9.30 19.69 -5.39
N PHE A 298 8.28 20.55 -5.45
CA PHE A 298 7.85 21.42 -4.35
C PHE A 298 7.48 20.63 -3.10
N GLU A 299 6.71 19.56 -3.25
CA GLU A 299 6.22 18.73 -2.15
C GLU A 299 7.38 18.09 -1.37
N ILE A 300 8.44 17.66 -2.07
CA ILE A 300 9.63 17.08 -1.45
C ILE A 300 10.41 18.16 -0.69
N ARG A 301 10.63 19.33 -1.31
CA ARG A 301 11.30 20.46 -0.64
C ARG A 301 10.56 20.87 0.63
N GLU A 302 9.24 21.03 0.51
CA GLU A 302 8.41 21.53 1.60
C GLU A 302 8.32 20.53 2.75
N SER A 303 8.16 19.24 2.45
CA SER A 303 8.18 18.21 3.50
C SER A 303 9.55 18.14 4.21
N ALA A 304 10.65 18.31 3.49
CA ALA A 304 12.00 18.36 4.09
C ALA A 304 12.17 19.60 4.98
N ARG A 305 11.72 20.78 4.51
CA ARG A 305 11.73 22.04 5.26
C ARG A 305 10.96 21.91 6.58
N LEU A 306 9.72 21.42 6.52
CA LEU A 306 8.90 21.18 7.71
C LEU A 306 9.57 20.18 8.67
N THR A 307 10.19 19.14 8.14
CA THR A 307 10.91 18.15 8.97
C THR A 307 12.11 18.77 9.70
N LEU A 308 12.88 19.64 9.03
CA LEU A 308 13.98 20.39 9.68
C LEU A 308 13.47 21.34 10.76
N ILE A 309 12.33 22.00 10.54
CA ILE A 309 11.69 22.85 11.55
C ILE A 309 11.31 22.01 12.79
N LEU A 310 10.66 20.87 12.60
CA LEU A 310 10.27 19.97 13.69
C LEU A 310 11.46 19.45 14.50
N LEU A 311 12.59 19.16 13.84
CA LEU A 311 13.82 18.76 14.50
C LEU A 311 14.46 19.91 15.29
N SER A 312 14.35 21.15 14.79
CA SER A 312 14.97 22.33 15.39
C SER A 312 14.40 22.73 16.77
N PHE A 313 13.24 22.20 17.15
CA PHE A 313 12.72 22.38 18.51
C PHE A 313 13.60 21.73 19.58
N ASN A 314 14.40 20.72 19.22
CA ASN A 314 15.43 20.18 20.08
C ASN A 314 16.77 20.91 19.86
N THR A 315 17.42 21.35 20.93
CA THR A 315 18.65 22.16 20.87
C THR A 315 19.85 21.43 20.27
N SER A 316 19.99 20.12 20.51
CA SER A 316 21.09 19.30 19.97
C SER A 316 20.95 19.15 18.45
N ASN A 317 19.74 18.84 17.98
CA ASN A 317 19.47 18.76 16.54
C ASN A 317 19.60 20.14 15.88
N LYS A 318 19.11 21.21 16.53
CA LYS A 318 19.24 22.58 16.03
C LYS A 318 20.69 22.99 15.80
N ALA A 319 21.59 22.65 16.73
CA ALA A 319 23.02 22.95 16.58
C ALA A 319 23.64 22.27 15.34
N GLU A 320 23.26 21.04 15.04
CA GLU A 320 23.73 20.35 13.82
C GLU A 320 23.06 20.91 12.55
N ILE A 321 21.79 21.34 12.63
CA ILE A 321 21.11 22.04 11.54
C ILE A 321 21.81 23.36 11.22
N GLU A 322 22.15 24.19 12.21
CA GLU A 322 22.74 25.52 12.02
C GLU A 322 24.25 25.51 11.71
N LYS A 323 24.86 24.33 11.71
CA LYS A 323 26.28 24.14 11.37
C LYS A 323 26.60 24.70 9.98
N ASP A 324 27.83 25.20 9.84
CA ASP A 324 28.34 25.86 8.64
C ASP A 324 27.54 27.11 8.22
N GLY A 325 26.80 27.70 9.17
CA GLY A 325 26.01 28.91 8.94
C GLY A 325 24.68 28.65 8.21
N PHE A 326 24.27 27.39 8.08
CA PHE A 326 23.03 27.02 7.42
C PHE A 326 21.81 27.59 8.16
N ARG A 327 20.84 28.13 7.41
CA ARG A 327 19.54 28.57 7.92
C ARG A 327 18.44 27.88 7.12
N ILE A 328 17.41 27.41 7.83
CA ILE A 328 16.22 26.86 7.18
C ILE A 328 15.55 28.01 6.40
N PRO A 329 15.30 27.86 5.09
CA PRO A 329 14.60 28.88 4.32
C PRO A 329 13.21 29.18 4.91
N GLU A 330 12.86 30.46 4.97
CA GLU A 330 11.49 30.90 5.23
C GLU A 330 10.59 30.54 4.03
N GLU A 331 9.27 30.46 4.21
CA GLU A 331 8.35 30.13 3.12
C GLU A 331 8.56 31.06 1.92
N GLU A 332 8.85 30.46 0.75
CA GLU A 332 8.68 31.15 -0.52
C GLU A 332 7.18 31.40 -0.71
N GLN A 333 6.72 32.62 -0.44
CA GLN A 333 5.42 33.10 -0.95
C GLN A 333 5.52 33.28 -2.48
N GLU A 334 5.69 32.19 -3.23
CA GLU A 334 5.72 32.25 -4.69
C GLU A 334 4.30 32.11 -5.27
N GLN A 335 3.72 33.27 -5.59
CA GLN A 335 2.96 33.55 -6.82
C GLN A 335 1.73 32.67 -7.15
N LEU A 336 0.74 32.66 -6.27
CA LEU A 336 -0.68 32.56 -6.69
C LEU A 336 -1.28 33.97 -6.78
N GLN A 337 -0.69 34.81 -7.64
CA GLN A 337 -1.26 36.09 -8.11
C GLN A 337 -0.94 36.25 -9.61
N VAL A 338 -1.23 35.24 -10.43
CA VAL A 338 -1.35 35.40 -11.89
C VAL A 338 -2.39 34.39 -12.37
N GLN A 339 -3.68 34.70 -12.19
CA GLN A 339 -4.77 34.17 -13.04
C GLN A 339 -6.14 34.84 -12.86
N ASP A 340 -6.29 35.84 -11.97
CA ASP A 340 -7.56 36.57 -11.79
C ASP A 340 -7.62 37.94 -12.53
N GLU A 341 -6.74 38.24 -13.49
CA GLU A 341 -6.78 39.50 -14.27
C GLU A 341 -6.73 39.34 -15.81
N GLU A 342 -7.02 38.15 -16.36
CA GLU A 342 -7.11 37.97 -17.82
C GLU A 342 -8.46 37.46 -18.35
N ASP A 343 -9.57 37.67 -17.62
CA ASP A 343 -10.90 37.63 -18.22
C ASP A 343 -11.69 38.88 -17.80
N ASN A 344 -11.33 39.99 -18.47
CA ASN A 344 -12.12 41.21 -18.62
C ASN A 344 -12.81 41.19 -19.98
#